data_AF-Q21E49-F1
#
_entry.id   AF-Q21E49-F1
#
_cell.length_a   1.000
_cell.length_b   1.000
_cell.length_c   1.000
_cell.angle_alpha   90.00
_cell.angle_beta   90.00
_cell.angle_gamma   90.00
#
_symmetry.space_group_name_H-M   'P 1'
#
loop_
_entity.id
_entity.type
_entity.pdbx_description
1 polymer ?
#
loop_
_entity_poly.entity_id
_entity_poly.type
_entity_poly.pdbx_seq_one_letter_code
_entity_poly.pdbx_strand_id
1 'polypeptide(L)'
;MPAARLGDIDTGHPPSPPTPIINGSTNVLINSRPAARKGDMLVPHHPGIRKISEGSSSVLINGKPAARMLDGVNCGGKIIIGSGNVFIGDNPKTGGGGGVTSNIKVEQEFDEYIDSKFKPENQKLTDYQWRQLEADLAVKYRGSAGAVATWAEYYQEAIPEGPPQSAAEAEGLKIAQALNSASELDEPEAAVYSEEVQAQVDKAGQALAQAAAQLPEGEMITPEMVHVAEQALAATGYVEQPHSHNHQASKVSDLASRKGVSPTSLDDAANRLQSMGLEIKEKGYQPKYSDAELIAQAKAGDVAKERFHVRFMEVRHQWSREDAVKSQDNLTGLLGLPLQGKTGEGAKYWSTTFDQIEDADTDAELICGILGLDYKKDANYMMVVVDTEKAAPITGVASVSATFENVSEFANRELPDEFPKDFTDLTMNDEYQKKYNELFSAAIQEGVFEDKWKPKDEELSSFLKSRGVDDDNVGVLVNRLKMHRIIGNNQYYEGNGLTQNKNEKAGKEYGVVETLNFERKKIDLQKLKNSGAIKIIAIG
;
A
#
# COMPACT_ATOMS: atom_id res chain seq x y z
N MET A 1 -17.37 -32.55 8.18
CA MET A 1 -15.97 -32.32 7.77
C MET A 1 -15.70 -30.82 7.80
N PRO A 2 -14.47 -30.36 8.07
CA PRO A 2 -14.12 -28.93 8.06
C PRO A 2 -14.59 -28.23 6.79
N ALA A 3 -15.16 -27.03 6.90
CA ALA A 3 -15.62 -26.26 5.76
C ALA A 3 -14.46 -25.60 5.01
N ALA A 4 -14.45 -25.63 3.68
CA ALA A 4 -13.42 -24.97 2.87
C ALA A 4 -13.75 -23.48 2.65
N ARG A 5 -12.72 -22.65 2.49
CA ARG A 5 -12.81 -21.18 2.39
C ARG A 5 -11.92 -20.67 1.25
N LEU A 6 -12.18 -19.45 0.76
CA LEU A 6 -11.29 -18.72 -0.15
C LEU A 6 -9.87 -18.68 0.41
N GLY A 7 -8.89 -19.12 -0.36
CA GLY A 7 -7.49 -19.23 0.03
C GLY A 7 -7.09 -20.59 0.63
N ASP A 8 -8.04 -21.49 0.94
CA ASP A 8 -7.70 -22.85 1.36
C ASP A 8 -7.13 -23.64 0.17
N ILE A 9 -6.21 -24.56 0.46
CA ILE A 9 -5.32 -25.17 -0.54
C ILE A 9 -5.73 -26.63 -0.80
N ASP A 10 -5.47 -27.11 -2.02
CA ASP A 10 -5.64 -28.50 -2.40
C ASP A 10 -4.34 -29.32 -2.37
N THR A 11 -4.42 -30.65 -2.50
CA THR A 11 -3.22 -31.51 -2.57
C THR A 11 -2.35 -31.29 -3.81
N GLY A 12 -2.87 -30.63 -4.85
CA GLY A 12 -2.32 -30.75 -6.20
C GLY A 12 -2.46 -32.19 -6.73
N HIS A 13 -1.76 -32.49 -7.83
CA HIS A 13 -1.60 -33.84 -8.36
C HIS A 13 -0.35 -33.88 -9.25
N PRO A 14 0.56 -34.86 -9.12
CA PRO A 14 1.80 -34.86 -9.91
C PRO A 14 1.55 -34.80 -11.43
N PRO A 15 2.26 -33.94 -12.19
CA PRO A 15 3.41 -33.10 -11.78
C PRO A 15 3.04 -31.72 -11.22
N SER A 16 1.75 -31.44 -11.03
CA SER A 16 1.17 -30.12 -10.77
C SER A 16 1.08 -29.82 -9.26
N PRO A 17 1.60 -28.68 -8.78
CA PRO A 17 1.69 -28.35 -7.35
C PRO A 17 0.34 -27.99 -6.71
N PRO A 18 0.20 -28.05 -5.37
CA PRO A 18 -0.92 -27.46 -4.63
C PRO A 18 -1.24 -26.01 -5.03
N THR A 19 -2.52 -25.62 -5.05
CA THR A 19 -2.91 -24.22 -5.27
C THR A 19 -4.13 -23.80 -4.44
N PRO A 20 -4.30 -22.49 -4.14
CA PRO A 20 -5.42 -22.02 -3.36
C PRO A 20 -6.73 -21.91 -4.16
N ILE A 21 -7.85 -21.99 -3.44
CA ILE A 21 -9.18 -21.59 -3.91
C ILE A 21 -9.20 -20.06 -4.09
N ILE A 22 -9.70 -19.58 -5.23
CA ILE A 22 -9.63 -18.15 -5.63
C ILE A 22 -10.97 -17.45 -5.71
N ASN A 23 -12.08 -18.17 -5.52
CA ASN A 23 -13.39 -17.57 -5.32
C ASN A 23 -14.23 -18.43 -4.37
N GLY A 24 -15.25 -17.83 -3.79
CA GLY A 24 -16.12 -18.47 -2.82
C GLY A 24 -17.52 -17.87 -2.84
N SER A 25 -18.26 -18.09 -1.77
CA SER A 25 -19.52 -17.41 -1.50
C SER A 25 -19.30 -15.92 -1.31
N THR A 26 -20.15 -15.13 -1.93
CA THR A 26 -20.14 -13.68 -1.86
C THR A 26 -20.67 -13.13 -0.54
N ASN A 27 -21.34 -13.95 0.26
CA ASN A 27 -22.07 -13.45 1.42
C ASN A 27 -22.12 -14.44 2.59
N VAL A 28 -21.67 -15.69 2.39
CA VAL A 28 -21.51 -16.65 3.48
C VAL A 28 -20.03 -16.70 3.80
N LEU A 29 -19.67 -16.11 4.93
CA LEU A 29 -18.31 -16.11 5.44
C LEU A 29 -18.16 -17.23 6.47
N ILE A 30 -17.03 -17.93 6.43
CA ILE A 30 -16.62 -18.89 7.44
C ILE A 30 -15.27 -18.42 7.96
N ASN A 31 -15.22 -18.05 9.25
CA ASN A 31 -14.08 -17.35 9.86
C ASN A 31 -13.63 -16.13 9.02
N SER A 32 -14.60 -15.27 8.68
CA SER A 32 -14.36 -14.03 7.91
C SER A 32 -13.76 -14.23 6.50
N ARG A 33 -13.75 -15.46 5.97
CA ARG A 33 -13.33 -15.77 4.60
C ARG A 33 -14.51 -16.32 3.81
N PRO A 34 -14.68 -15.93 2.53
CA PRO A 34 -15.70 -16.48 1.65
C PRO A 34 -15.77 -18.01 1.67
N ALA A 35 -16.93 -18.59 2.00
CA ALA A 35 -17.10 -20.04 2.08
C ALA A 35 -17.02 -20.67 0.68
N ALA A 36 -16.15 -21.65 0.49
CA ALA A 36 -16.00 -22.31 -0.80
C ALA A 36 -17.14 -23.30 -1.07
N ARG A 37 -17.46 -23.50 -2.35
CA ARG A 37 -18.58 -24.34 -2.81
C ARG A 37 -18.14 -25.16 -4.02
N LYS A 38 -18.87 -26.24 -4.30
CA LYS A 38 -18.72 -26.96 -5.57
C LYS A 38 -18.85 -26.01 -6.76
N GLY A 39 -17.88 -26.07 -7.67
CA GLY A 39 -17.78 -25.24 -8.86
C GLY A 39 -16.96 -23.96 -8.68
N ASP A 40 -16.61 -23.60 -7.44
CA ASP A 40 -15.64 -22.53 -7.19
C ASP A 40 -14.23 -23.00 -7.64
N MET A 41 -13.41 -22.05 -8.08
CA MET A 41 -12.16 -22.21 -8.82
C MET A 41 -10.94 -22.20 -7.90
N LEU A 42 -9.87 -22.82 -8.40
CA LEU A 42 -8.54 -22.75 -7.82
C LEU A 42 -7.59 -22.09 -8.82
N VAL A 43 -6.42 -21.62 -8.35
CA VAL A 43 -5.37 -21.15 -9.27
C VAL A 43 -5.02 -22.28 -10.25
N PRO A 44 -4.99 -22.03 -11.56
CA PRO A 44 -4.55 -23.03 -12.53
C PRO A 44 -3.10 -23.45 -12.29
N HIS A 45 -2.81 -24.75 -12.42
CA HIS A 45 -1.45 -25.31 -12.32
C HIS A 45 -1.07 -26.21 -13.51
N HIS A 46 -1.95 -26.29 -14.50
CA HIS A 46 -1.77 -26.88 -15.82
C HIS A 46 -2.86 -26.29 -16.75
N PRO A 47 -2.76 -26.44 -18.08
CA PRO A 47 -3.79 -25.96 -18.99
C PRO A 47 -5.18 -26.51 -18.65
N GLY A 48 -6.18 -25.64 -18.63
CA GLY A 48 -7.56 -25.98 -18.27
C GLY A 48 -8.03 -25.34 -16.96
N ILE A 49 -9.35 -25.37 -16.76
CA ILE A 49 -9.98 -24.74 -15.60
C ILE A 49 -9.98 -25.73 -14.42
N ARG A 50 -9.45 -25.29 -13.28
CA ARG A 50 -9.53 -26.03 -12.01
C ARG A 50 -10.74 -25.57 -11.20
N LYS A 51 -11.58 -26.52 -10.78
CA LYS A 51 -12.79 -26.27 -9.98
C LYS A 51 -12.98 -27.35 -8.94
N ILE A 52 -13.51 -26.96 -7.79
CA ILE A 52 -14.02 -27.87 -6.77
C ILE A 52 -15.13 -28.71 -7.41
N SER A 53 -14.94 -30.02 -7.45
CA SER A 53 -15.82 -30.98 -8.14
C SER A 53 -16.83 -31.67 -7.21
N GLU A 54 -16.56 -31.65 -5.91
CA GLU A 54 -17.38 -32.27 -4.86
C GLU A 54 -17.85 -31.23 -3.83
N GLY A 55 -18.81 -31.60 -2.98
CA GLY A 55 -19.39 -30.74 -1.95
C GLY A 55 -20.38 -31.53 -1.10
N SER A 56 -20.90 -30.91 -0.04
CA SER A 56 -21.93 -31.51 0.81
C SER A 56 -23.20 -31.87 0.04
N SER A 57 -23.84 -32.98 0.40
CA SER A 57 -25.13 -33.39 -0.18
C SER A 57 -26.36 -32.82 0.55
N SER A 58 -26.19 -32.23 1.73
CA SER A 58 -27.27 -31.69 2.56
C SER A 58 -27.11 -30.20 2.87
N VAL A 59 -25.89 -29.68 2.83
CA VAL A 59 -25.60 -28.27 3.13
C VAL A 59 -25.30 -27.54 1.84
N LEU A 60 -26.19 -26.60 1.51
CA LEU A 60 -26.04 -25.70 0.39
C LEU A 60 -25.61 -24.33 0.91
N ILE A 61 -24.57 -23.77 0.31
CA ILE A 61 -24.18 -22.38 0.45
C ILE A 61 -24.38 -21.76 -0.92
N ASN A 62 -25.16 -20.69 -1.06
CA ASN A 62 -25.32 -20.09 -2.38
C ASN A 62 -26.24 -20.87 -3.32
N GLY A 63 -27.03 -21.82 -2.81
CA GLY A 63 -27.69 -22.83 -3.64
C GLY A 63 -26.74 -23.89 -4.24
N LYS A 64 -25.45 -23.88 -3.89
CA LYS A 64 -24.46 -24.87 -4.34
C LYS A 64 -24.00 -25.74 -3.17
N PRO A 65 -23.64 -27.01 -3.39
CA PRO A 65 -22.99 -27.86 -2.40
C PRO A 65 -21.82 -27.15 -1.72
N ALA A 66 -21.86 -27.02 -0.40
CA ALA A 66 -20.76 -26.43 0.36
C ALA A 66 -19.49 -27.29 0.27
N ALA A 67 -18.34 -26.69 -0.03
CA ALA A 67 -17.08 -27.40 -0.15
C ALA A 67 -16.47 -27.64 1.24
N ARG A 68 -15.82 -28.78 1.40
CA ARG A 68 -15.24 -29.27 2.65
C ARG A 68 -13.83 -29.75 2.39
N MET A 69 -13.05 -29.86 3.46
CA MET A 69 -11.84 -30.65 3.43
C MET A 69 -12.14 -32.06 2.89
N LEU A 70 -11.25 -32.55 2.03
CA LEU A 70 -11.29 -33.79 1.25
C LEU A 70 -12.24 -33.82 0.04
N ASP A 71 -13.01 -32.77 -0.22
CA ASP A 71 -13.78 -32.67 -1.46
C ASP A 71 -12.81 -32.47 -2.65
N GLY A 72 -13.04 -33.23 -3.73
CA GLY A 72 -12.14 -33.33 -4.88
C GLY A 72 -12.13 -32.09 -5.79
N VAL A 73 -11.03 -31.91 -6.52
CA VAL A 73 -10.87 -30.94 -7.61
C VAL A 73 -10.95 -31.67 -8.96
N ASN A 74 -11.62 -31.08 -9.95
CA ASN A 74 -11.98 -31.72 -11.22
C ASN A 74 -10.79 -32.28 -12.02
N CYS A 75 -9.61 -31.69 -11.90
CA CYS A 75 -8.41 -32.12 -12.61
C CYS A 75 -7.53 -33.12 -11.82
N GLY A 76 -7.92 -33.44 -10.58
CA GLY A 76 -7.12 -34.19 -9.64
C GLY A 76 -6.78 -33.36 -8.40
N GLY A 77 -6.66 -34.06 -7.27
CA GLY A 77 -6.40 -33.50 -5.96
C GLY A 77 -7.66 -33.29 -5.10
N LYS A 78 -7.45 -32.95 -3.82
CA LYS A 78 -8.50 -32.74 -2.81
C LYS A 78 -8.17 -31.53 -1.96
N ILE A 79 -9.20 -30.83 -1.47
CA ILE A 79 -8.99 -29.73 -0.52
C ILE A 79 -8.39 -30.29 0.78
N ILE A 80 -7.28 -29.72 1.26
CA ILE A 80 -6.56 -30.22 2.44
C ILE A 80 -6.59 -29.29 3.65
N ILE A 81 -7.14 -28.09 3.47
CA ILE A 81 -7.30 -27.10 4.54
C ILE A 81 -8.78 -26.72 4.62
N GLY A 82 -9.28 -26.57 5.84
CA GLY A 82 -10.63 -26.07 6.10
C GLY A 82 -10.69 -25.32 7.42
N SER A 83 -11.88 -24.88 7.80
CA SER A 83 -12.15 -24.19 9.06
C SER A 83 -11.82 -25.08 10.27
N GLY A 84 -11.15 -24.51 11.27
CA GLY A 84 -10.83 -25.19 12.52
C GLY A 84 -12.04 -25.42 13.44
N ASN A 85 -13.15 -24.71 13.23
CA ASN A 85 -14.31 -24.72 14.13
C ASN A 85 -15.67 -24.79 13.41
N VAL A 86 -15.74 -24.63 12.09
CA VAL A 86 -16.97 -24.81 11.30
C VAL A 86 -16.92 -26.12 10.52
N PHE A 87 -17.81 -27.04 10.91
CA PHE A 87 -17.91 -28.37 10.31
C PHE A 87 -19.21 -28.52 9.53
N ILE A 88 -19.09 -28.88 8.25
CA ILE A 88 -20.23 -29.06 7.34
C ILE A 88 -20.52 -30.56 7.14
N GLY A 89 -21.79 -30.91 7.32
CA GLY A 89 -22.29 -32.29 7.37
C GLY A 89 -22.52 -32.93 6.00
N ASP A 90 -22.03 -34.16 5.87
CA ASP A 90 -22.75 -35.42 5.65
C ASP A 90 -21.73 -36.53 5.90
N ASN A 91 -22.14 -37.68 6.45
CA ASN A 91 -21.21 -38.82 6.55
C ASN A 91 -20.65 -39.11 5.15
N PRO A 92 -19.33 -39.27 4.98
CA PRO A 92 -18.75 -39.50 3.67
C PRO A 92 -19.40 -40.74 3.07
N LYS A 93 -20.02 -40.59 1.88
CA LYS A 93 -20.51 -41.74 1.11
C LYS A 93 -19.31 -42.61 0.78
N THR A 94 -19.13 -43.67 1.57
CA THR A 94 -18.38 -44.85 1.18
C THR A 94 -19.15 -45.50 0.03
N GLY A 95 -18.71 -45.27 -1.21
CA GLY A 95 -19.47 -45.75 -2.36
C GLY A 95 -18.79 -45.60 -3.71
N GLY A 96 -17.82 -46.48 -3.98
CA GLY A 96 -17.87 -47.29 -5.21
C GLY A 96 -17.09 -46.83 -6.44
N GLY A 97 -15.84 -47.29 -6.55
CA GLY A 97 -15.36 -48.03 -7.72
C GLY A 97 -14.82 -47.26 -8.91
N GLY A 98 -13.48 -47.20 -9.03
CA GLY A 98 -12.81 -47.06 -10.32
C GLY A 98 -11.41 -46.45 -10.30
N GLY A 99 -10.37 -47.26 -10.05
CA GLY A 99 -9.00 -47.00 -10.54
C GLY A 99 -8.07 -46.17 -9.64
N VAL A 100 -7.71 -46.70 -8.47
CA VAL A 100 -6.59 -46.21 -7.64
C VAL A 100 -5.32 -46.96 -8.01
N THR A 101 -4.26 -46.27 -8.43
CA THR A 101 -2.87 -46.72 -8.18
C THR A 101 -1.83 -45.61 -7.93
N SER A 102 -2.14 -44.32 -8.02
CA SER A 102 -1.14 -43.25 -7.79
C SER A 102 -1.20 -42.54 -6.43
N ASN A 103 -2.31 -42.63 -5.68
CA ASN A 103 -2.54 -41.78 -4.50
C ASN A 103 -2.11 -42.41 -3.15
N ILE A 104 -1.68 -43.67 -3.12
CA ILE A 104 -1.27 -44.34 -1.87
C ILE A 104 0.04 -43.73 -1.30
N LYS A 105 0.92 -43.20 -2.16
CA LYS A 105 2.19 -42.61 -1.72
C LYS A 105 2.03 -41.27 -1.00
N VAL A 106 1.07 -40.45 -1.40
CA VAL A 106 0.87 -39.10 -0.83
C VAL A 106 0.21 -39.18 0.54
N GLU A 107 -0.73 -40.11 0.73
CA GLU A 107 -1.26 -40.43 2.07
C GLU A 107 -0.14 -40.97 2.98
N GLN A 108 0.73 -41.86 2.48
CA GLN A 108 1.88 -42.35 3.24
C GLN A 108 2.91 -41.26 3.59
N GLU A 109 3.28 -40.37 2.66
CA GLU A 109 4.23 -39.29 2.93
C GLU A 109 3.67 -38.23 3.91
N PHE A 110 2.35 -38.03 3.89
CA PHE A 110 1.66 -37.17 4.84
C PHE A 110 1.59 -37.81 6.24
N ASP A 111 1.23 -39.09 6.30
CA ASP A 111 1.24 -39.87 7.54
C ASP A 111 2.67 -39.97 8.12
N GLU A 112 3.68 -40.17 7.28
CA GLU A 112 5.10 -40.15 7.66
C GLU A 112 5.56 -38.77 8.16
N TYR A 113 5.09 -37.67 7.57
CA TYR A 113 5.38 -36.31 8.05
C TYR A 113 4.77 -36.07 9.43
N ILE A 114 3.50 -36.47 9.63
CA ILE A 114 2.80 -36.39 10.92
C ILE A 114 3.51 -37.27 11.97
N ASP A 115 3.83 -38.52 11.65
CA ASP A 115 4.54 -39.46 12.53
C ASP A 115 5.97 -38.99 12.84
N SER A 116 6.66 -38.33 11.89
CA SER A 116 8.00 -37.79 12.09
C SER A 116 8.05 -36.60 13.05
N LYS A 117 6.92 -35.89 13.19
CA LYS A 117 6.79 -34.73 14.07
C LYS A 117 6.13 -35.08 15.40
N PHE A 118 5.26 -36.10 15.43
CA PHE A 118 4.50 -36.50 16.61
C PHE A 118 4.33 -38.03 16.65
N LYS A 119 4.88 -38.70 17.68
CA LYS A 119 4.69 -40.15 17.83
C LYS A 119 3.23 -40.49 18.17
N PRO A 120 2.59 -41.46 17.50
CA PRO A 120 1.17 -41.80 17.66
C PRO A 120 0.85 -42.65 18.89
N GLU A 121 1.71 -42.66 19.91
CA GLU A 121 1.47 -43.45 21.12
C GLU A 121 0.59 -42.64 22.10
N ASN A 122 -0.70 -42.54 21.74
CA ASN A 122 -1.83 -42.15 22.61
C ASN A 122 -1.79 -40.76 23.28
N GLN A 123 -1.41 -39.71 22.55
CA GLN A 123 -1.73 -38.34 22.99
C GLN A 123 -2.53 -37.61 21.92
N LYS A 124 -3.81 -37.31 22.22
CA LYS A 124 -4.57 -36.34 21.43
C LYS A 124 -3.82 -35.01 21.50
N LEU A 125 -3.43 -34.46 20.35
CA LEU A 125 -2.89 -33.10 20.28
C LEU A 125 -3.93 -32.14 20.86
N THR A 126 -3.47 -31.20 21.69
CA THR A 126 -4.32 -30.10 22.17
C THR A 126 -4.66 -29.15 21.03
N ASP A 127 -5.72 -28.36 21.16
CA ASP A 127 -6.12 -27.38 20.13
C ASP A 127 -4.98 -26.39 19.84
N TYR A 128 -4.19 -26.05 20.86
CA TYR A 128 -2.96 -25.26 20.72
C TYR A 128 -1.91 -25.97 19.85
N GLN A 129 -1.65 -27.26 20.09
CA GLN A 129 -0.67 -28.04 19.32
C GLN A 129 -1.12 -28.22 17.86
N TRP A 130 -2.42 -28.39 17.62
CA TRP A 130 -3.00 -28.37 16.28
C TRP A 130 -2.78 -27.04 15.58
N ARG A 131 -2.99 -25.93 16.30
CA ARG A 131 -2.82 -24.61 15.75
C ARG A 131 -1.37 -24.27 15.44
N GLN A 132 -0.45 -24.71 16.30
CA GLN A 132 0.99 -24.58 16.07
C GLN A 132 1.40 -25.29 14.78
N LEU A 133 0.90 -26.51 14.54
CA LEU A 133 1.14 -27.25 13.30
C LEU A 133 0.59 -26.52 12.07
N GLU A 134 -0.62 -25.96 12.17
CA GLU A 134 -1.22 -25.18 11.08
C GLU A 134 -0.42 -23.91 10.79
N ALA A 135 0.10 -23.24 11.82
CA ALA A 135 0.93 -22.05 11.67
C ALA A 135 2.28 -22.39 11.02
N ASP A 136 2.91 -23.50 11.41
CA ASP A 136 4.17 -23.97 10.81
C ASP A 136 3.99 -24.33 9.31
N LEU A 137 2.88 -24.99 8.98
CA LEU A 137 2.52 -25.24 7.58
C LEU A 137 2.20 -23.93 6.84
N ALA A 138 1.57 -22.97 7.51
CA ALA A 138 1.30 -21.65 6.94
C ALA A 138 2.58 -20.88 6.63
N VAL A 139 3.64 -20.98 7.45
CA VAL A 139 4.95 -20.39 7.10
C VAL A 139 5.47 -20.97 5.78
N LYS A 140 5.40 -22.29 5.62
CA LYS A 140 5.91 -23.00 4.44
C LYS A 140 5.15 -22.65 3.16
N TYR A 141 3.84 -22.44 3.23
CA TYR A 141 2.98 -22.33 2.04
C TYR A 141 2.31 -20.95 1.85
N ARG A 142 2.22 -20.13 2.90
CA ARG A 142 1.61 -18.78 2.92
C ARG A 142 2.56 -17.71 3.48
N GLY A 143 3.79 -18.06 3.82
CA GLY A 143 4.74 -17.16 4.47
C GLY A 143 4.36 -16.78 5.91
N SER A 144 5.17 -15.94 6.55
CA SER A 144 5.01 -15.54 7.96
C SER A 144 3.64 -14.92 8.27
N ALA A 145 3.05 -14.19 7.32
CA ALA A 145 1.73 -13.59 7.46
C ALA A 145 0.61 -14.66 7.57
N GLY A 146 0.76 -15.78 6.87
CA GLY A 146 -0.17 -16.90 7.00
C GLY A 146 -0.15 -17.53 8.40
N ALA A 147 1.02 -17.59 9.03
CA ALA A 147 1.16 -18.09 10.40
C ALA A 147 0.56 -17.10 11.42
N VAL A 148 0.74 -15.80 11.22
CA VAL A 148 0.11 -14.74 12.02
C VAL A 148 -1.42 -14.84 11.96
N ALA A 149 -1.98 -14.98 10.76
CA ALA A 149 -3.43 -15.12 10.56
C ALA A 149 -3.98 -16.37 11.26
N THR A 150 -3.26 -17.49 11.19
CA THR A 150 -3.62 -18.73 11.88
C THR A 150 -3.67 -18.52 13.40
N TRP A 151 -2.70 -17.83 13.99
CA TRP A 151 -2.72 -17.52 15.43
C TRP A 151 -3.77 -16.48 15.82
N ALA A 152 -4.08 -15.52 14.93
CA ALA A 152 -5.16 -14.56 15.14
C ALA A 152 -6.53 -15.24 15.20
N GLU A 153 -6.78 -16.20 14.30
CA GLU A 153 -8.01 -17.01 14.32
C GLU A 153 -8.12 -17.82 15.62
N TYR A 154 -7.01 -18.38 16.12
CA TYR A 154 -7.02 -19.17 17.36
C TYR A 154 -7.39 -18.35 18.59
N TYR A 155 -6.76 -17.19 18.76
CA TYR A 155 -6.95 -16.38 19.96
C TYR A 155 -8.24 -15.56 19.97
N GLN A 156 -9.03 -15.58 18.88
CA GLN A 156 -10.38 -15.03 18.91
C GLN A 156 -11.27 -15.83 19.86
N GLU A 157 -11.03 -17.14 19.98
CA GLU A 157 -11.86 -18.04 20.79
C GLU A 157 -11.09 -18.63 21.97
N ALA A 158 -9.76 -18.74 21.88
CA ALA A 158 -8.92 -19.32 22.93
C ALA A 158 -8.36 -18.26 23.89
N ILE A 159 -8.33 -18.59 25.19
CA ILE A 159 -7.63 -17.79 26.21
C ILE A 159 -6.18 -18.27 26.28
N PRO A 160 -5.17 -17.38 26.17
CA PRO A 160 -3.76 -17.77 26.28
C PRO A 160 -3.43 -18.36 27.65
N GLU A 161 -2.96 -19.60 27.68
CA GLU A 161 -2.54 -20.32 28.90
C GLU A 161 -1.07 -20.00 29.30
N GLY A 162 -0.37 -19.18 28.52
CA GLY A 162 1.03 -18.77 28.73
C GLY A 162 1.49 -17.70 27.74
N PRO A 163 2.75 -17.22 27.84
CA PRO A 163 3.29 -16.26 26.88
C PRO A 163 3.43 -16.90 25.48
N PRO A 164 3.20 -16.13 24.40
CA PRO A 164 3.38 -16.60 23.03
C PRO A 164 4.77 -17.22 22.81
N GLN A 165 4.82 -18.35 22.12
CA GLN A 165 6.05 -19.10 21.85
C GLN A 165 6.70 -18.73 20.51
N SER A 166 6.02 -17.95 19.66
CA SER A 166 6.58 -17.44 18.41
C SER A 166 6.18 -15.99 18.13
N ALA A 167 6.91 -15.30 17.25
CA ALA A 167 6.57 -13.94 16.82
C ALA A 167 5.21 -13.89 16.11
N ALA A 168 4.92 -14.90 15.27
CA ALA A 168 3.64 -15.03 14.58
C ALA A 168 2.48 -15.22 15.57
N GLU A 169 2.70 -15.97 16.65
CA GLU A 169 1.74 -16.17 17.72
C GLU A 169 1.50 -14.90 18.53
N ALA A 170 2.56 -14.18 18.87
CA ALA A 170 2.48 -12.93 19.60
C ALA A 170 1.70 -11.86 18.82
N GLU A 171 1.86 -11.83 17.50
CA GLU A 171 1.13 -10.92 16.62
C GLU A 171 -0.31 -11.38 16.39
N GLY A 172 -0.54 -12.69 16.22
CA GLY A 172 -1.88 -13.26 16.15
C GLY A 172 -2.71 -12.96 17.41
N LEU A 173 -2.13 -13.15 18.60
CA LEU A 173 -2.80 -12.82 19.88
C LEU A 173 -3.22 -11.35 19.95
N LYS A 174 -2.36 -10.42 19.49
CA LYS A 174 -2.69 -8.98 19.44
C LYS A 174 -3.85 -8.69 18.50
N ILE A 175 -3.86 -9.30 17.32
CA ILE A 175 -4.93 -9.14 16.33
C ILE A 175 -6.25 -9.68 16.88
N ALA A 176 -6.23 -10.85 17.51
CA ALA A 176 -7.41 -11.44 18.11
C ALA A 176 -8.02 -10.57 19.23
N GLN A 177 -7.17 -10.03 20.12
CA GLN A 177 -7.61 -9.11 21.17
C GLN A 177 -8.26 -7.85 20.59
N ALA A 178 -7.73 -7.32 19.50
CA ALA A 178 -8.31 -6.17 18.80
C ALA A 178 -9.69 -6.52 18.18
N LEU A 179 -9.83 -7.72 17.60
CA LEU A 179 -11.06 -8.16 16.94
C LEU A 179 -12.18 -8.49 17.93
N ASN A 180 -11.86 -9.15 19.06
CA ASN A 180 -12.83 -9.44 20.11
C ASN A 180 -13.37 -8.17 20.81
N SER A 181 -12.66 -7.06 20.67
CA SER A 181 -13.11 -5.76 21.18
C SER A 181 -14.11 -5.06 20.24
N ALA A 182 -14.37 -5.60 19.03
CA ALA A 182 -15.10 -4.93 17.96
C ALA A 182 -16.47 -5.55 17.57
N SER A 183 -16.88 -6.69 18.13
CA SER A 183 -17.98 -7.53 17.62
C SER A 183 -19.41 -7.25 18.14
N GLU A 184 -19.82 -5.98 18.32
CA GLU A 184 -21.16 -5.64 18.90
C GLU A 184 -22.27 -5.18 17.90
N LEU A 185 -22.22 -5.38 16.57
CA LEU A 185 -23.28 -4.88 15.65
C LEU A 185 -23.68 -5.83 14.47
N ASP A 186 -25.00 -5.91 14.15
CA ASP A 186 -25.76 -6.90 13.32
C ASP A 186 -25.73 -6.78 11.75
N GLU A 187 -26.08 -7.85 10.99
CA GLU A 187 -25.98 -8.03 9.49
C GLU A 187 -27.32 -8.12 8.66
N PRO A 188 -27.33 -7.87 7.30
CA PRO A 188 -28.45 -8.20 6.36
C PRO A 188 -28.13 -9.03 5.04
N GLU A 189 -29.19 -9.47 4.29
CA GLU A 189 -29.34 -10.53 3.23
C GLU A 189 -29.02 -10.23 1.70
N ALA A 190 -29.08 -11.25 0.78
CA ALA A 190 -28.40 -11.38 -0.55
C ALA A 190 -29.23 -11.35 -1.89
N ALA A 191 -28.57 -11.09 -3.06
CA ALA A 191 -29.17 -10.94 -4.42
C ALA A 191 -28.54 -11.81 -5.58
N VAL A 192 -29.23 -11.94 -6.76
CA VAL A 192 -28.94 -12.80 -7.96
C VAL A 192 -28.68 -11.97 -9.26
N TYR A 193 -27.79 -12.37 -10.20
CA TYR A 193 -27.35 -11.62 -11.41
C TYR A 193 -28.00 -12.03 -12.76
N SER A 194 -27.88 -11.17 -13.80
CA SER A 194 -28.46 -11.33 -15.16
C SER A 194 -27.60 -12.09 -16.18
N GLU A 195 -28.19 -12.59 -17.28
CA GLU A 195 -27.50 -13.38 -18.33
C GLU A 195 -26.36 -12.62 -19.05
N GLU A 196 -26.50 -11.31 -19.19
CA GLU A 196 -25.51 -10.44 -19.87
C GLU A 196 -24.22 -10.31 -19.04
N VAL A 197 -24.39 -10.24 -17.71
CA VAL A 197 -23.29 -10.29 -16.73
C VAL A 197 -22.57 -11.64 -16.78
N GLN A 198 -23.33 -12.73 -16.90
CA GLN A 198 -22.75 -14.08 -16.98
C GLN A 198 -21.86 -14.26 -18.23
N ALA A 199 -22.26 -13.71 -19.38
CA ALA A 199 -21.46 -13.79 -20.61
C ALA A 199 -20.14 -13.00 -20.54
N GLN A 200 -20.12 -11.88 -19.82
CA GLN A 200 -18.90 -11.08 -19.62
C GLN A 200 -17.89 -11.78 -18.72
N VAL A 201 -18.37 -12.48 -17.68
CA VAL A 201 -17.55 -13.32 -16.80
C VAL A 201 -16.90 -14.46 -17.56
N ASP A 202 -17.66 -15.14 -18.42
CA ASP A 202 -17.15 -16.26 -19.22
C ASP A 202 -16.06 -15.82 -20.21
N LYS A 203 -16.22 -14.63 -20.82
CA LYS A 203 -15.22 -14.03 -21.72
C LYS A 203 -13.93 -13.65 -20.97
N ALA A 204 -14.05 -13.08 -19.78
CA ALA A 204 -12.88 -12.73 -18.96
C ALA A 204 -12.13 -13.97 -18.47
N GLY A 205 -12.85 -15.05 -18.13
CA GLY A 205 -12.25 -16.35 -17.82
C GLY A 205 -11.44 -16.95 -18.97
N GLN A 206 -11.86 -16.74 -20.22
CA GLN A 206 -11.10 -17.19 -21.40
C GLN A 206 -9.82 -16.38 -21.63
N ALA A 207 -9.85 -15.07 -21.38
CA ALA A 207 -8.67 -14.19 -21.46
C ALA A 207 -7.64 -14.53 -20.38
N LEU A 208 -8.09 -14.83 -19.16
CA LEU A 208 -7.23 -15.26 -18.05
C LEU A 208 -6.50 -16.58 -18.38
N ALA A 209 -7.19 -17.51 -19.05
CA ALA A 209 -6.62 -18.78 -19.49
C ALA A 209 -5.58 -18.62 -20.61
N GLN A 210 -5.72 -17.63 -21.49
CA GLN A 210 -4.72 -17.33 -22.52
C GLN A 210 -3.46 -16.66 -21.94
N ALA A 211 -3.62 -15.75 -20.97
CA ALA A 211 -2.50 -15.11 -20.28
C ALA A 211 -1.68 -16.13 -19.46
N ALA A 212 -2.36 -17.04 -18.76
CA ALA A 212 -1.71 -18.12 -18.01
C ALA A 212 -0.90 -19.09 -18.90
N ALA A 213 -1.24 -19.21 -20.19
CA ALA A 213 -0.55 -20.09 -21.14
C ALA A 213 0.80 -19.55 -21.63
N GLN A 214 1.13 -18.29 -21.34
CA GLN A 214 2.37 -17.63 -21.80
C GLN A 214 3.36 -17.31 -20.67
N LEU A 215 3.15 -17.89 -19.47
CA LEU A 215 3.96 -17.60 -18.29
C LEU A 215 5.41 -18.08 -18.45
N PRO A 216 6.41 -17.24 -18.13
CA PRO A 216 7.79 -17.69 -17.95
C PRO A 216 7.90 -18.71 -16.80
N GLU A 217 8.83 -19.64 -16.92
CA GLU A 217 9.07 -20.67 -15.92
C GLU A 217 9.48 -20.04 -14.57
N GLY A 218 8.66 -20.25 -13.52
CA GLY A 218 8.90 -19.74 -12.16
C GLY A 218 8.02 -18.57 -11.71
N GLU A 219 7.19 -17.99 -12.58
CA GLU A 219 6.25 -16.92 -12.23
C GLU A 219 4.83 -17.47 -12.01
N MET A 220 4.20 -17.15 -10.87
CA MET A 220 2.89 -17.71 -10.48
C MET A 220 1.70 -16.77 -10.68
N ILE A 221 1.92 -15.45 -10.83
CA ILE A 221 0.90 -14.42 -11.11
C ILE A 221 1.58 -13.28 -11.88
N THR A 222 0.98 -12.80 -12.97
CA THR A 222 1.44 -11.58 -13.68
C THR A 222 0.45 -10.43 -13.49
N PRO A 223 0.90 -9.17 -13.62
CA PRO A 223 0.02 -7.99 -13.57
C PRO A 223 -1.14 -8.06 -14.57
N GLU A 224 -0.93 -8.67 -15.75
CA GLU A 224 -1.98 -8.90 -16.76
C GLU A 224 -3.10 -9.82 -16.25
N MET A 225 -2.74 -10.88 -15.49
CA MET A 225 -3.70 -11.81 -14.90
C MET A 225 -4.49 -11.18 -13.75
N VAL A 226 -3.85 -10.32 -12.96
CA VAL A 226 -4.53 -9.51 -11.93
C VAL A 226 -5.52 -8.55 -12.59
N HIS A 227 -5.10 -7.86 -13.65
CA HIS A 227 -5.94 -6.91 -14.37
C HIS A 227 -7.17 -7.56 -15.03
N VAL A 228 -7.01 -8.74 -15.65
CA VAL A 228 -8.13 -9.48 -16.25
C VAL A 228 -9.07 -10.06 -15.19
N ALA A 229 -8.56 -10.45 -14.01
CA ALA A 229 -9.39 -10.87 -12.88
C ALA A 229 -10.20 -9.70 -12.29
N GLU A 230 -9.61 -8.51 -12.20
CA GLU A 230 -10.28 -7.27 -11.78
C GLU A 230 -11.38 -6.85 -12.77
N GLN A 231 -11.13 -6.96 -14.08
CA GLN A 231 -12.14 -6.69 -15.11
C GLN A 231 -13.30 -7.70 -15.08
N ALA A 232 -13.01 -8.98 -14.82
CA ALA A 232 -14.03 -10.03 -14.64
C ALA A 232 -14.91 -9.76 -13.41
N LEU A 233 -14.29 -9.31 -12.32
CA LEU A 233 -14.98 -8.97 -11.07
C LEU A 233 -15.87 -7.74 -11.25
N ALA A 234 -15.39 -6.69 -11.92
CA ALA A 234 -16.18 -5.49 -12.22
C ALA A 234 -17.41 -5.81 -13.10
N ALA A 235 -17.28 -6.74 -14.06
CA ALA A 235 -18.38 -7.16 -14.93
C ALA A 235 -19.51 -7.92 -14.20
N THR A 236 -19.25 -8.52 -13.03
CA THR A 236 -20.27 -9.22 -12.23
C THR A 236 -21.25 -8.29 -11.52
N GLY A 237 -21.01 -6.98 -11.51
CA GLY A 237 -21.71 -6.05 -10.62
C GLY A 237 -21.32 -6.23 -9.14
N TYR A 238 -20.28 -7.02 -8.86
CA TYR A 238 -19.72 -7.20 -7.53
C TYR A 238 -18.90 -5.96 -7.15
N VAL A 239 -19.59 -4.98 -6.55
CA VAL A 239 -18.98 -3.94 -5.73
C VAL A 239 -18.89 -4.51 -4.33
N GLU A 240 -17.71 -4.53 -3.71
CA GLU A 240 -17.61 -4.77 -2.26
C GLU A 240 -18.59 -3.83 -1.55
N GLN A 241 -19.63 -4.37 -0.93
CA GLN A 241 -20.51 -3.60 -0.06
C GLN A 241 -19.80 -3.38 1.28
N PRO A 242 -19.52 -2.14 1.67
CA PRO A 242 -19.08 -1.80 3.02
C PRO A 242 -20.26 -1.96 3.98
N HIS A 243 -19.96 -2.33 5.23
CA HIS A 243 -20.94 -2.38 6.32
C HIS A 243 -21.90 -1.18 6.30
N SER A 244 -23.19 -1.47 6.21
CA SER A 244 -24.25 -0.47 6.08
C SER A 244 -24.49 0.26 7.40
N HIS A 245 -24.22 1.57 7.41
CA HIS A 245 -25.09 2.49 8.14
C HIS A 245 -25.98 3.21 7.13
N ASN A 246 -27.26 2.84 7.19
CA ASN A 246 -28.47 3.51 6.70
C ASN A 246 -28.31 4.39 5.43
N HIS A 247 -28.73 3.81 4.30
CA HIS A 247 -28.91 4.51 3.03
C HIS A 247 -29.93 5.66 3.14
N GLN A 248 -29.43 6.87 3.27
CA GLN A 248 -29.72 7.84 2.20
C GLN A 248 -28.64 7.64 1.14
N ALA A 249 -29.04 7.40 -0.11
CA ALA A 249 -28.17 7.06 -1.24
C ALA A 249 -26.85 7.86 -1.23
N SER A 250 -25.73 7.22 -0.89
CA SER A 250 -24.40 7.79 -1.12
C SER A 250 -24.05 7.56 -2.58
N LYS A 251 -24.30 8.58 -3.40
CA LYS A 251 -23.74 8.74 -4.76
C LYS A 251 -22.28 8.27 -4.78
N VAL A 252 -21.84 7.68 -5.89
CA VAL A 252 -20.42 7.72 -6.29
C VAL A 252 -19.97 9.15 -6.03
N SER A 253 -19.13 9.38 -5.03
CA SER A 253 -18.76 10.75 -4.69
C SER A 253 -18.01 11.30 -5.88
N ASP A 254 -18.58 12.34 -6.50
CA ASP A 254 -17.91 13.12 -7.52
C ASP A 254 -16.64 13.70 -6.88
N LEU A 255 -15.48 13.68 -7.55
CA LEU A 255 -14.26 14.34 -7.08
C LEU A 255 -14.56 15.79 -6.61
N ALA A 256 -15.49 16.47 -7.28
CA ALA A 256 -15.96 17.80 -6.87
C ALA A 256 -16.56 17.85 -5.46
N SER A 257 -17.23 16.77 -5.02
CA SER A 257 -17.82 16.66 -3.68
C SER A 257 -16.81 16.37 -2.57
N ARG A 258 -15.58 15.93 -2.92
CA ARG A 258 -14.49 15.66 -1.96
C ARG A 258 -13.56 16.87 -1.75
N LYS A 259 -13.79 17.96 -2.47
CA LYS A 259 -13.00 19.20 -2.40
C LYS A 259 -13.06 19.84 -1.01
N GLY A 260 -11.90 19.93 -0.35
CA GLY A 260 -11.76 20.47 1.00
C GLY A 260 -12.33 19.55 2.09
N VAL A 261 -12.63 18.30 1.75
CA VAL A 261 -13.20 17.32 2.68
C VAL A 261 -12.12 16.34 3.10
N SER A 262 -11.57 16.56 4.29
CA SER A 262 -10.55 15.68 4.87
C SER A 262 -11.01 14.21 4.92
N PRO A 263 -10.11 13.24 4.74
CA PRO A 263 -10.32 11.86 5.17
C PRO A 263 -10.72 11.79 6.65
N THR A 264 -11.48 10.78 7.04
CA THR A 264 -11.83 10.52 8.44
C THR A 264 -10.77 9.69 9.17
N SER A 265 -9.97 8.92 8.42
CA SER A 265 -8.89 8.08 8.93
C SER A 265 -7.82 7.82 7.85
N LEU A 266 -6.71 7.22 8.26
CA LEU A 266 -5.69 6.72 7.32
C LEU A 266 -6.24 5.64 6.38
N ASP A 267 -7.21 4.84 6.84
CA ASP A 267 -7.85 3.83 6.00
C ASP A 267 -8.83 4.47 5.01
N ASP A 268 -9.60 5.48 5.42
CA ASP A 268 -10.43 6.29 4.50
C ASP A 268 -9.57 6.96 3.42
N ALA A 269 -8.42 7.53 3.80
CA ALA A 269 -7.46 8.10 2.84
C ALA A 269 -7.00 7.06 1.80
N ALA A 270 -6.64 5.85 2.24
CA ALA A 270 -6.23 4.79 1.31
C ALA A 270 -7.37 4.34 0.38
N ASN A 271 -8.59 4.19 0.91
CA ASN A 271 -9.76 3.81 0.14
C ASN A 271 -10.14 4.87 -0.90
N ARG A 272 -10.01 6.15 -0.55
CA ARG A 272 -10.27 7.27 -1.46
C ARG A 272 -9.32 7.27 -2.65
N LEU A 273 -8.02 7.03 -2.45
CA LEU A 273 -7.08 6.88 -3.56
C LEU A 273 -7.52 5.73 -4.47
N GLN A 274 -7.72 4.52 -3.91
CA GLN A 274 -8.18 3.38 -4.72
C GLN A 274 -9.45 3.67 -5.54
N SER A 275 -10.41 4.40 -4.96
CA SER A 275 -11.62 4.83 -5.68
C SER A 275 -11.33 5.85 -6.77
N MET A 276 -10.35 6.72 -6.58
CA MET A 276 -9.93 7.71 -7.55
C MET A 276 -9.32 7.07 -8.79
N GLY A 277 -8.55 5.99 -8.63
CA GLY A 277 -7.98 5.24 -9.76
C GLY A 277 -9.04 4.71 -10.73
N LEU A 278 -10.18 4.28 -10.20
CA LEU A 278 -11.33 3.85 -11.01
C LEU A 278 -11.94 5.02 -11.78
N GLU A 279 -12.09 6.17 -11.13
CA GLU A 279 -12.66 7.37 -11.76
C GLU A 279 -11.72 7.99 -12.81
N ILE A 280 -10.40 7.98 -12.61
CA ILE A 280 -9.41 8.40 -13.63
C ILE A 280 -9.48 7.45 -14.84
N LYS A 281 -9.59 6.14 -14.63
CA LYS A 281 -9.76 5.17 -15.73
C LYS A 281 -11.04 5.41 -16.53
N GLU A 282 -12.12 5.81 -15.87
CA GLU A 282 -13.42 6.05 -16.51
C GLU A 282 -13.51 7.41 -17.22
N LYS A 283 -13.05 8.48 -16.57
CA LYS A 283 -13.30 9.88 -16.99
C LYS A 283 -12.03 10.62 -17.46
N GLY A 284 -10.86 10.00 -17.32
CA GLY A 284 -9.57 10.66 -17.44
C GLY A 284 -9.24 11.51 -16.21
N TYR A 285 -7.98 11.94 -16.13
CA TYR A 285 -7.54 12.84 -15.06
C TYR A 285 -8.30 14.18 -15.11
N GLN A 286 -8.85 14.59 -13.97
CA GLN A 286 -9.51 15.87 -13.79
C GLN A 286 -8.94 16.57 -12.56
N PRO A 287 -8.29 17.73 -12.72
CA PRO A 287 -7.59 18.34 -11.60
C PRO A 287 -8.56 19.03 -10.62
N LYS A 288 -8.45 18.75 -9.32
CA LYS A 288 -9.41 19.13 -8.26
C LYS A 288 -9.54 20.64 -8.03
N TYR A 289 -8.42 21.35 -8.10
CA TYR A 289 -8.30 22.79 -7.81
C TYR A 289 -7.76 23.56 -8.99
N SER A 290 -8.45 24.60 -9.45
CA SER A 290 -7.93 25.53 -10.46
C SER A 290 -6.70 26.32 -9.95
N ASP A 291 -5.89 26.87 -10.86
CA ASP A 291 -4.73 27.69 -10.50
C ASP A 291 -5.11 28.86 -9.58
N ALA A 292 -6.26 29.50 -9.84
CA ALA A 292 -6.76 30.59 -8.99
C ALA A 292 -7.10 30.13 -7.55
N GLU A 293 -7.62 28.91 -7.39
CA GLU A 293 -7.91 28.34 -6.07
C GLU A 293 -6.62 27.93 -5.35
N LEU A 294 -5.68 27.32 -6.06
CA LEU A 294 -4.36 26.97 -5.51
C LEU A 294 -3.62 28.23 -5.02
N ILE A 295 -3.60 29.30 -5.81
CA ILE A 295 -3.03 30.61 -5.41
C ILE A 295 -3.71 31.14 -4.14
N ALA A 296 -5.04 31.03 -4.04
CA ALA A 296 -5.77 31.50 -2.87
C ALA A 296 -5.42 30.65 -1.62
N GLN A 297 -5.33 29.33 -1.78
CA GLN A 297 -4.97 28.40 -0.69
C GLN A 297 -3.53 28.62 -0.20
N ALA A 298 -2.57 28.78 -1.11
CA ALA A 298 -1.18 29.05 -0.77
C ALA A 298 -1.03 30.35 0.04
N LYS A 299 -1.80 31.40 -0.31
CA LYS A 299 -1.83 32.68 0.42
C LYS A 299 -2.49 32.57 1.79
N ALA A 300 -3.56 31.78 1.91
CA ALA A 300 -4.24 31.58 3.19
C ALA A 300 -3.36 30.79 4.18
N GLY A 301 -2.51 29.88 3.67
CA GLY A 301 -1.60 29.07 4.47
C GLY A 301 -2.28 27.95 5.27
N ASP A 302 -3.59 27.75 5.07
CA ASP A 302 -4.39 26.78 5.82
C ASP A 302 -4.09 25.33 5.44
N VAL A 303 -3.58 25.07 4.24
CA VAL A 303 -3.17 23.73 3.78
C VAL A 303 -2.17 23.10 4.75
N ALA A 304 -1.20 23.87 5.27
CA ALA A 304 -0.22 23.34 6.22
C ALA A 304 -0.80 22.97 7.61
N LYS A 305 -2.07 23.31 7.87
CA LYS A 305 -2.79 22.98 9.11
C LYS A 305 -3.71 21.78 8.93
N GLU A 306 -3.81 21.21 7.72
CA GLU A 306 -4.64 20.05 7.49
C GLU A 306 -4.10 18.82 8.23
N ARG A 307 -5.02 17.91 8.57
CA ARG A 307 -4.68 16.73 9.37
C ARG A 307 -3.88 15.69 8.59
N PHE A 308 -4.22 15.46 7.32
CA PHE A 308 -3.61 14.39 6.53
C PHE A 308 -2.62 14.96 5.53
N HIS A 309 -1.33 14.82 5.83
CA HIS A 309 -0.23 15.16 4.93
C HIS A 309 0.18 13.94 4.10
N VAL A 310 0.83 14.17 2.96
CA VAL A 310 1.31 13.10 2.08
C VAL A 310 2.75 13.31 1.68
N ARG A 311 3.59 12.31 1.95
CA ARG A 311 4.97 12.27 1.45
C ARG A 311 5.09 11.24 0.34
N PHE A 312 5.30 11.73 -0.88
CA PHE A 312 5.61 10.91 -2.04
C PHE A 312 7.13 10.72 -2.18
N MET A 313 7.59 9.47 -2.28
CA MET A 313 9.03 9.17 -2.40
C MET A 313 9.29 7.80 -3.05
N GLU A 314 10.50 7.60 -3.56
CA GLU A 314 10.94 6.28 -4.02
C GLU A 314 11.03 5.28 -2.85
N VAL A 315 10.62 4.02 -3.06
CA VAL A 315 10.61 2.94 -2.05
C VAL A 315 11.97 2.75 -1.37
N ARG A 316 13.07 3.01 -2.08
CA ARG A 316 14.43 2.91 -1.50
C ARG A 316 14.65 3.82 -0.28
N HIS A 317 13.82 4.84 -0.09
CA HIS A 317 13.88 5.74 1.07
C HIS A 317 13.19 5.18 2.31
N GLN A 318 12.52 4.03 2.22
CA GLN A 318 11.97 3.34 3.38
C GLN A 318 13.05 2.76 4.32
N TRP A 319 14.31 2.73 3.87
CA TRP A 319 15.47 2.30 4.64
C TRP A 319 16.45 3.44 4.88
N SER A 320 17.21 3.34 5.97
CA SER A 320 18.35 4.21 6.20
C SER A 320 19.42 3.97 5.14
N ARG A 321 20.16 5.03 4.79
CA ARG A 321 21.33 4.91 3.91
C ARG A 321 22.48 4.15 4.57
N GLU A 322 22.48 4.06 5.90
CA GLU A 322 23.50 3.41 6.72
C GLU A 322 23.24 1.90 6.90
N ASP A 323 22.07 1.40 6.48
CA ASP A 323 21.73 0.00 6.66
C ASP A 323 22.57 -0.90 5.75
N ALA A 324 23.30 -1.83 6.37
CA ALA A 324 24.07 -2.85 5.66
C ALA A 324 23.17 -3.87 4.95
N VAL A 325 21.97 -4.12 5.48
CA VAL A 325 20.99 -5.07 4.93
C VAL A 325 19.61 -4.42 4.93
N LYS A 326 18.97 -4.38 3.75
CA LYS A 326 17.63 -3.85 3.55
C LYS A 326 16.64 -5.00 3.55
N SER A 327 15.72 -5.00 4.51
CA SER A 327 14.63 -5.98 4.61
C SER A 327 13.28 -5.28 4.49
N GLN A 328 12.34 -5.89 3.75
CA GLN A 328 10.97 -5.37 3.66
C GLN A 328 10.26 -5.33 5.02
N ASP A 329 10.74 -6.11 6.00
CA ASP A 329 10.16 -6.18 7.34
C ASP A 329 10.57 -5.03 8.28
N ASN A 330 11.47 -4.14 7.83
CA ASN A 330 12.00 -3.07 8.69
C ASN A 330 12.06 -1.71 7.98
N LEU A 331 11.28 -0.76 8.47
CA LEU A 331 11.18 0.61 7.94
C LEU A 331 12.08 1.60 8.71
N THR A 332 13.38 1.48 8.51
CA THR A 332 14.44 2.28 9.17
C THR A 332 14.65 3.68 8.56
N GLY A 333 14.00 3.98 7.43
CA GLY A 333 14.06 5.27 6.77
C GLY A 333 13.34 6.37 7.56
N LEU A 334 13.48 7.60 7.08
CA LEU A 334 12.82 8.81 7.59
C LEU A 334 11.91 9.39 6.51
N LEU A 335 10.93 10.23 6.87
CA LEU A 335 10.11 10.97 5.89
C LEU A 335 10.92 11.94 5.01
N GLY A 336 12.11 12.32 5.46
CA GLY A 336 12.98 13.30 4.82
C GLY A 336 14.45 13.14 5.20
N LEU A 337 15.28 14.05 4.68
CA LEU A 337 16.67 14.12 5.11
C LEU A 337 16.74 14.61 6.56
N PRO A 338 17.60 14.03 7.40
CA PRO A 338 17.79 14.54 8.75
C PRO A 338 18.37 15.97 8.70
N LEU A 339 17.87 16.83 9.57
CA LEU A 339 18.36 18.19 9.78
C LEU A 339 18.56 18.41 11.28
N GLN A 340 19.72 18.97 11.63
CA GLN A 340 19.95 19.53 12.95
C GLN A 340 19.59 21.02 12.93
N GLY A 341 18.49 21.38 13.60
CA GLY A 341 18.10 22.78 13.82
C GLY A 341 18.36 23.22 15.26
N LYS A 342 18.18 24.52 15.54
CA LYS A 342 18.25 25.06 16.91
C LYS A 342 17.19 24.48 17.83
N THR A 343 16.02 24.09 17.31
CA THR A 343 14.91 23.58 18.14
C THR A 343 14.88 22.06 18.28
N GLY A 344 15.70 21.32 17.52
CA GLY A 344 15.77 19.86 17.58
C GLY A 344 16.48 19.21 16.40
N GLU A 345 16.52 17.88 16.38
CA GLU A 345 17.07 17.07 15.28
C GLU A 345 16.02 16.09 14.79
N GLY A 346 15.70 16.11 13.50
CA GLY A 346 14.70 15.21 12.92
C GLY A 346 14.60 15.34 11.40
N ALA A 347 13.59 14.71 10.81
CA ALA A 347 13.41 14.74 9.36
C ALA A 347 12.93 16.11 8.87
N LYS A 348 13.56 16.62 7.81
CA LYS A 348 13.12 17.78 7.04
C LYS A 348 12.70 17.33 5.65
N TYR A 349 11.45 17.60 5.27
CA TYR A 349 10.89 17.16 4.00
C TYR A 349 9.88 18.14 3.42
N TRP A 350 9.80 18.12 2.10
CA TRP A 350 8.76 18.77 1.33
C TRP A 350 7.60 17.78 1.15
N SER A 351 6.38 18.24 1.38
CA SER A 351 5.17 17.43 1.22
C SER A 351 4.00 18.31 0.77
N THR A 352 2.84 17.71 0.59
CA THR A 352 1.57 18.43 0.46
C THR A 352 0.54 17.72 1.33
N THR A 353 -0.74 18.05 1.19
CA THR A 353 -1.82 17.38 1.91
C THR A 353 -2.50 16.33 1.05
N PHE A 354 -3.21 15.42 1.70
CA PHE A 354 -3.99 14.40 1.01
C PHE A 354 -5.02 15.05 0.08
N ASP A 355 -5.69 16.10 0.52
CA ASP A 355 -6.71 16.79 -0.27
C ASP A 355 -6.16 17.38 -1.58
N GLN A 356 -4.89 17.80 -1.59
CA GLN A 356 -4.21 18.34 -2.76
C GLN A 356 -3.81 17.26 -3.78
N ILE A 357 -3.52 16.03 -3.33
CA ILE A 357 -3.05 14.94 -4.20
C ILE A 357 -4.15 13.94 -4.58
N GLU A 358 -5.32 14.02 -3.94
CA GLU A 358 -6.37 13.00 -4.04
C GLU A 358 -6.80 12.75 -5.50
N ASP A 359 -6.72 13.75 -6.37
CA ASP A 359 -7.08 13.66 -7.79
C ASP A 359 -6.08 12.89 -8.67
N ALA A 360 -4.90 12.57 -8.15
CA ALA A 360 -3.86 11.83 -8.87
C ALA A 360 -3.80 10.33 -8.53
N ASP A 361 -4.61 9.85 -7.57
CA ASP A 361 -4.67 8.43 -7.16
C ASP A 361 -3.28 7.82 -6.80
N THR A 362 -2.84 6.81 -7.56
CA THR A 362 -1.69 5.94 -7.36
C THR A 362 -0.89 5.81 -8.66
N ASP A 363 -1.09 6.72 -9.61
CA ASP A 363 -0.31 6.84 -10.85
C ASP A 363 0.96 7.65 -10.58
N ALA A 364 2.12 6.99 -10.59
CA ALA A 364 3.40 7.62 -10.28
C ALA A 364 3.78 8.75 -11.26
N GLU A 365 3.45 8.63 -12.56
CA GLU A 365 3.78 9.64 -13.56
C GLU A 365 2.96 10.91 -13.32
N LEU A 366 1.66 10.74 -13.06
CA LEU A 366 0.74 11.82 -12.75
C LEU A 366 1.12 12.54 -11.46
N ILE A 367 1.38 11.79 -10.37
CA ILE A 367 1.81 12.33 -9.08
C ILE A 367 3.13 13.10 -9.24
N CYS A 368 4.12 12.53 -9.96
CA CYS A 368 5.35 13.25 -10.26
C CYS A 368 5.08 14.58 -10.99
N GLY A 369 4.20 14.55 -11.99
CA GLY A 369 3.82 15.73 -12.76
C GLY A 369 3.26 16.86 -11.89
N ILE A 370 2.27 16.57 -11.04
CA ILE A 370 1.67 17.60 -10.17
C ILE A 370 2.57 18.01 -9.00
N LEU A 371 3.52 17.15 -8.60
CA LEU A 371 4.52 17.51 -7.60
C LEU A 371 5.77 18.20 -8.20
N GLY A 372 5.79 18.49 -9.50
CA GLY A 372 6.95 19.10 -10.17
C GLY A 372 8.21 18.22 -10.17
N LEU A 373 8.06 16.92 -9.95
CA LEU A 373 9.15 15.95 -9.88
C LEU A 373 9.42 15.33 -11.25
N ASP A 374 10.66 14.89 -11.47
CA ASP A 374 11.00 14.10 -12.65
C ASP A 374 10.56 12.63 -12.42
N TYR A 375 9.68 12.13 -13.27
CA TYR A 375 9.25 10.73 -13.25
C TYR A 375 10.37 9.80 -13.73
N LYS A 376 10.62 8.73 -12.98
CA LYS A 376 11.62 7.71 -13.29
C LYS A 376 10.90 6.37 -13.48
N LYS A 377 10.78 5.95 -14.74
CA LYS A 377 10.07 4.73 -15.13
C LYS A 377 10.55 3.45 -14.40
N ASP A 378 11.83 3.37 -14.08
CA ASP A 378 12.43 2.18 -13.44
C ASP A 378 12.46 2.27 -11.91
N ALA A 379 11.89 3.33 -11.32
CA ALA A 379 11.82 3.49 -9.87
C ALA A 379 10.47 3.02 -9.33
N ASN A 380 10.50 2.35 -8.18
CA ASN A 380 9.29 2.06 -7.41
C ASN A 380 8.99 3.21 -6.46
N TYR A 381 7.74 3.63 -6.40
CA TYR A 381 7.29 4.75 -5.58
C TYR A 381 6.35 4.31 -4.46
N MET A 382 6.28 5.13 -3.42
CA MET A 382 5.36 4.98 -2.31
C MET A 382 4.83 6.35 -1.89
N MET A 383 3.58 6.35 -1.40
CA MET A 383 2.99 7.48 -0.71
C MET A 383 2.87 7.14 0.77
N VAL A 384 3.35 8.03 1.63
CA VAL A 384 3.15 7.96 3.07
C VAL A 384 2.09 8.98 3.43
N VAL A 385 0.89 8.52 3.77
CA VAL A 385 -0.15 9.37 4.36
C VAL A 385 0.16 9.52 5.84
N VAL A 386 0.24 10.76 6.32
CA VAL A 386 0.64 11.13 7.68
C VAL A 386 -0.55 11.79 8.38
N ASP A 387 -0.99 11.21 9.48
CA ASP A 387 -1.95 11.82 10.41
C ASP A 387 -1.17 12.75 11.35
N THR A 388 -1.18 14.05 11.06
CA THR A 388 -0.36 15.05 11.77
C THR A 388 -0.78 15.21 13.23
N GLU A 389 -2.05 14.97 13.57
CA GLU A 389 -2.53 14.97 14.96
C GLU A 389 -1.86 13.87 15.80
N LYS A 390 -1.55 12.74 15.18
CA LYS A 390 -0.82 11.63 15.83
C LYS A 390 0.70 11.76 15.72
N ALA A 391 1.19 12.26 14.59
CA ALA A 391 2.63 12.39 14.34
C ALA A 391 3.25 13.53 15.16
N ALA A 392 2.58 14.67 15.34
CA ALA A 392 3.13 15.85 16.00
C ALA A 392 3.54 15.63 17.47
N PRO A 393 2.75 14.93 18.33
CA PRO A 393 3.19 14.61 19.69
C PRO A 393 4.48 13.76 19.74
N ILE A 394 4.69 12.90 18.74
CA ILE A 394 5.81 11.94 18.68
C ILE A 394 7.07 12.60 18.13
N THR A 395 6.92 13.38 17.06
CA THR A 395 8.02 13.93 16.25
C THR A 395 8.34 15.39 16.57
N GLY A 396 7.38 16.13 17.13
CA GLY A 396 7.43 17.60 17.18
C GLY A 396 7.32 18.25 15.80
N VAL A 397 6.72 17.58 14.81
CA VAL A 397 6.59 18.16 13.47
C VAL A 397 5.84 19.48 13.51
N ALA A 398 6.32 20.45 12.73
CA ALA A 398 5.55 21.63 12.37
C ALA A 398 5.70 21.84 10.87
N SER A 399 4.62 22.29 10.27
CA SER A 399 4.43 22.41 8.84
C SER A 399 4.09 23.85 8.50
N VAL A 400 4.65 24.36 7.42
CA VAL A 400 4.34 25.69 6.89
C VAL A 400 4.18 25.58 5.39
N SER A 401 3.32 26.42 4.80
CA SER A 401 3.27 26.54 3.34
C SER A 401 4.61 27.07 2.84
N ALA A 402 5.12 26.57 1.72
CA ALA A 402 6.47 26.88 1.26
C ALA A 402 6.57 28.24 0.54
N THR A 403 6.18 29.30 1.24
CA THR A 403 6.33 30.68 0.76
C THR A 403 7.71 31.23 1.13
N PHE A 404 8.17 32.27 0.43
CA PHE A 404 9.42 32.95 0.80
C PHE A 404 9.46 33.36 2.26
N GLU A 405 8.37 33.93 2.78
CA GLU A 405 8.23 34.35 4.17
C GLU A 405 8.42 33.15 5.12
N ASN A 406 7.61 32.11 4.97
CA ASN A 406 7.62 30.95 5.86
C ASN A 406 8.96 30.18 5.83
N VAL A 407 9.57 30.03 4.65
CA VAL A 407 10.87 29.35 4.51
C VAL A 407 11.99 30.23 5.07
N SER A 408 11.90 31.55 4.96
CA SER A 408 12.83 32.48 5.61
C SER A 408 12.74 32.40 7.12
N GLU A 409 11.53 32.47 7.69
CA GLU A 409 11.31 32.32 9.12
C GLU A 409 11.81 30.99 9.65
N PHE A 410 11.56 29.90 8.93
CA PHE A 410 12.11 28.59 9.24
C PHE A 410 13.64 28.62 9.28
N ALA A 411 14.28 29.15 8.24
CA ALA A 411 15.74 29.21 8.13
C ALA A 411 16.35 30.08 9.25
N ASN A 412 15.78 31.26 9.50
CA ASN A 412 16.26 32.16 10.54
C ASN A 412 16.10 31.58 11.95
N ARG A 413 15.04 30.79 12.18
CA ARG A 413 14.82 30.16 13.48
C ARG A 413 15.70 28.94 13.69
N GLU A 414 15.73 28.04 12.71
CA GLU A 414 16.38 26.73 12.88
C GLU A 414 17.87 26.74 12.53
N LEU A 415 18.31 27.65 11.65
CA LEU A 415 19.67 27.74 11.11
C LEU A 415 20.18 29.20 11.06
N PRO A 416 20.09 29.98 12.15
CA PRO A 416 20.44 31.41 12.15
C PRO A 416 21.92 31.70 11.83
N ASP A 417 22.81 30.76 12.11
CA ASP A 417 24.25 30.92 11.89
C ASP A 417 24.59 30.79 10.38
N GLU A 418 23.86 29.92 9.68
CA GLU A 418 24.00 29.73 8.23
C GLU A 418 23.15 30.72 7.42
N PHE A 419 21.94 31.01 7.89
CA PHE A 419 20.92 31.78 7.18
C PHE A 419 20.32 32.87 8.10
N PRO A 420 21.10 33.90 8.44
CA PRO A 420 20.61 35.03 9.24
C PRO A 420 19.55 35.82 8.49
N LYS A 421 18.76 36.63 9.22
CA LYS A 421 17.63 37.38 8.67
C LYS A 421 18.03 38.28 7.49
N ASP A 422 19.12 39.03 7.61
CA ASP A 422 19.57 39.94 6.55
C ASP A 422 19.88 39.18 5.23
N PHE A 423 20.36 37.93 5.33
CA PHE A 423 20.57 37.08 4.17
C PHE A 423 19.25 36.63 3.53
N THR A 424 18.27 36.19 4.33
CA THR A 424 16.97 35.78 3.79
C THR A 424 16.17 36.96 3.25
N ASP A 425 16.21 38.13 3.90
CA ASP A 425 15.57 39.35 3.41
C ASP A 425 16.10 39.74 2.02
N LEU A 426 17.41 39.55 1.79
CA LEU A 426 18.06 39.81 0.51
C LEU A 426 17.70 38.77 -0.57
N THR A 427 17.62 37.49 -0.20
CA THR A 427 17.66 36.38 -1.17
C THR A 427 16.35 35.65 -1.39
N MET A 428 15.38 35.79 -0.49
CA MET A 428 14.09 35.08 -0.52
C MET A 428 12.99 36.00 -1.05
N ASN A 429 13.12 36.37 -2.32
CA ASN A 429 12.14 37.18 -3.06
C ASN A 429 12.19 36.85 -4.57
N ASP A 430 11.15 37.26 -5.30
CA ASP A 430 10.99 36.96 -6.72
C ASP A 430 12.19 37.40 -7.58
N GLU A 431 12.72 38.60 -7.34
CA GLU A 431 13.82 39.17 -8.13
C GLU A 431 15.09 38.35 -7.95
N TYR A 432 15.47 38.06 -6.71
CA TYR A 432 16.67 37.31 -6.41
C TYR A 432 16.53 35.84 -6.86
N GLN A 433 15.35 35.23 -6.69
CA GLN A 433 15.12 33.86 -7.12
C GLN A 433 15.22 33.73 -8.65
N LYS A 434 14.70 34.69 -9.43
CA LYS A 434 14.87 34.71 -10.89
C LYS A 434 16.35 34.78 -11.29
N LYS A 435 17.10 35.70 -10.67
CA LYS A 435 18.56 35.82 -10.88
C LYS A 435 19.30 34.53 -10.52
N TYR A 436 18.97 33.92 -9.38
CA TYR A 436 19.57 32.66 -8.94
C TYR A 436 19.25 31.53 -9.92
N ASN A 437 18.00 31.41 -10.37
CA ASN A 437 17.59 30.41 -11.35
C ASN A 437 18.34 30.56 -12.67
N GLU A 438 18.39 31.77 -13.23
CA GLU A 438 19.09 32.04 -14.48
C GLU A 438 20.56 31.58 -14.43
N LEU A 439 21.30 32.03 -13.41
CA LEU A 439 22.72 31.73 -13.27
C LEU A 439 22.96 30.24 -12.98
N PHE A 440 22.18 29.64 -12.10
CA PHE A 440 22.34 28.23 -11.73
C PHE A 440 21.96 27.30 -12.89
N SER A 441 20.90 27.62 -13.63
CA SER A 441 20.48 26.86 -14.82
C SER A 441 21.50 27.00 -15.95
N ALA A 442 22.10 28.17 -16.16
CA ALA A 442 23.20 28.34 -17.10
C ALA A 442 24.42 27.46 -16.72
N ALA A 443 24.76 27.41 -15.43
CA ALA A 443 25.83 26.54 -14.95
C ALA A 443 25.55 25.04 -15.23
N ILE A 444 24.30 24.59 -15.06
CA ILE A 444 23.90 23.23 -15.44
C ILE A 444 24.04 23.00 -16.95
N GLN A 445 23.55 23.94 -17.78
CA GLN A 445 23.57 23.81 -19.24
C GLN A 445 24.99 23.76 -19.79
N GLU A 446 25.93 24.45 -19.15
CA GLU A 446 27.34 24.49 -19.54
C GLU A 446 28.16 23.35 -18.93
N GLY A 447 27.54 22.44 -18.17
CA GLY A 447 28.21 21.29 -17.60
C GLY A 447 29.22 21.66 -16.51
N VAL A 448 28.98 22.75 -15.78
CA VAL A 448 29.89 23.25 -14.73
C VAL A 448 30.02 22.26 -13.57
N PHE A 449 28.93 21.57 -13.22
CA PHE A 449 28.90 20.64 -12.09
C PHE A 449 29.28 19.22 -12.52
N GLU A 450 30.24 18.61 -11.82
CA GLU A 450 30.57 17.18 -12.01
C GLU A 450 29.35 16.28 -11.78
N ASP A 451 28.56 16.61 -10.75
CA ASP A 451 27.26 15.99 -10.45
C ASP A 451 26.25 17.10 -10.18
N LYS A 452 25.34 17.34 -11.13
CA LYS A 452 24.29 18.36 -11.00
C LYS A 452 23.36 18.13 -9.80
N TRP A 453 23.34 16.92 -9.23
CA TRP A 453 22.57 16.59 -8.02
C TRP A 453 23.35 16.83 -6.73
N LYS A 454 24.66 17.10 -6.82
CA LYS A 454 25.56 17.44 -5.71
C LYS A 454 26.50 18.60 -6.09
N PRO A 455 25.94 19.76 -6.49
CA PRO A 455 26.73 20.91 -6.91
C PRO A 455 27.64 21.39 -5.77
N LYS A 456 28.92 21.69 -6.07
CA LYS A 456 29.90 22.20 -5.10
C LYS A 456 30.01 23.72 -5.14
N ASP A 457 30.47 24.30 -4.04
CA ASP A 457 30.59 25.75 -3.87
C ASP A 457 31.66 26.33 -4.78
N GLU A 458 32.78 25.62 -4.93
CA GLU A 458 33.92 26.04 -5.76
C GLU A 458 33.58 26.04 -7.25
N GLU A 459 32.77 25.08 -7.70
CA GLU A 459 32.29 24.97 -9.08
C GLU A 459 31.43 26.18 -9.43
N LEU A 460 30.41 26.48 -8.60
CA LEU A 460 29.55 27.63 -8.82
C LEU A 460 30.32 28.95 -8.67
N SER A 461 31.18 29.08 -7.66
CA SER A 461 31.98 30.29 -7.43
C SER A 461 32.87 30.61 -8.64
N SER A 462 33.56 29.61 -9.18
CA SER A 462 34.43 29.77 -10.36
C SER A 462 33.64 30.18 -11.59
N PHE A 463 32.47 29.55 -11.81
CA PHE A 463 31.57 29.92 -12.90
C PHE A 463 31.08 31.37 -12.79
N LEU A 464 30.59 31.78 -11.61
CA LEU A 464 30.10 33.15 -11.40
C LEU A 464 31.18 34.20 -11.62
N LYS A 465 32.41 33.94 -11.14
CA LYS A 465 33.56 34.82 -11.40
C LYS A 465 33.90 34.91 -12.88
N SER A 466 33.84 33.79 -13.61
CA SER A 466 34.06 33.78 -15.06
C SER A 466 33.01 34.61 -15.83
N ARG A 467 31.83 34.80 -15.24
CA ARG A 467 30.73 35.63 -15.76
C ARG A 467 30.80 37.09 -15.30
N GLY A 468 31.84 37.48 -14.57
CA GLY A 468 32.05 38.86 -14.12
C GLY A 468 31.17 39.26 -12.94
N VAL A 469 30.61 38.31 -12.18
CA VAL A 469 29.92 38.59 -10.91
C VAL A 469 30.97 39.01 -9.88
N ASP A 470 30.75 40.12 -9.18
CA ASP A 470 31.64 40.61 -8.13
C ASP A 470 31.70 39.68 -6.91
N ASP A 471 32.79 39.75 -6.15
CA ASP A 471 33.07 38.80 -5.06
C ASP A 471 31.99 38.80 -3.96
N ASP A 472 31.39 39.95 -3.64
CA ASP A 472 30.32 40.04 -2.64
C ASP A 472 29.08 39.27 -3.13
N ASN A 473 28.65 39.52 -4.38
CA ASN A 473 27.53 38.78 -4.98
C ASN A 473 27.82 37.29 -5.17
N VAL A 474 29.05 36.90 -5.47
CA VAL A 474 29.46 35.48 -5.52
C VAL A 474 29.25 34.83 -4.16
N GLY A 475 29.68 35.48 -3.07
CA GLY A 475 29.48 34.98 -1.71
C GLY A 475 28.01 34.72 -1.38
N VAL A 476 27.12 35.67 -1.71
CA VAL A 476 25.69 35.53 -1.46
C VAL A 476 25.07 34.39 -2.29
N LEU A 477 25.40 34.28 -3.58
CA LEU A 477 24.88 33.20 -4.45
C LEU A 477 25.36 31.81 -4.03
N VAL A 478 26.61 31.69 -3.57
CA VAL A 478 27.15 30.45 -3.00
C VAL A 478 26.44 30.11 -1.69
N ASN A 479 26.17 31.09 -0.82
CA ASN A 479 25.37 30.81 0.39
C ASN A 479 23.91 30.45 0.06
N ARG A 480 23.34 30.99 -1.02
CA ARG A 480 22.03 30.57 -1.55
C ARG A 480 22.05 29.14 -2.08
N LEU A 481 23.16 28.67 -2.67
CA LEU A 481 23.37 27.26 -3.00
C LEU A 481 23.45 26.39 -1.74
N LYS A 482 24.12 26.86 -0.67
CA LYS A 482 24.10 26.16 0.62
C LYS A 482 22.68 26.03 1.16
N MET A 483 21.86 27.09 1.09
CA MET A 483 20.44 27.05 1.47
C MET A 483 19.64 26.06 0.60
N HIS A 484 19.83 26.10 -0.72
CA HIS A 484 19.26 25.13 -1.65
C HIS A 484 19.56 23.70 -1.21
N ARG A 485 20.82 23.35 -0.92
CA ARG A 485 21.18 21.98 -0.51
C ARG A 485 20.62 21.58 0.86
N ILE A 486 20.64 22.50 1.84
CA ILE A 486 20.22 22.19 3.22
C ILE A 486 18.70 22.18 3.37
N ILE A 487 18.00 23.17 2.81
CA ILE A 487 16.55 23.35 2.97
C ILE A 487 15.77 22.68 1.83
N GLY A 488 16.34 22.62 0.63
CA GLY A 488 15.71 22.04 -0.56
C GLY A 488 14.96 23.05 -1.44
N ASN A 489 15.06 24.34 -1.16
CA ASN A 489 14.52 25.41 -2.00
C ASN A 489 15.43 25.65 -3.21
N ASN A 490 15.26 24.82 -4.24
CA ASN A 490 16.12 24.76 -5.43
C ASN A 490 15.94 25.96 -6.39
N GLN A 491 16.49 25.87 -7.59
CA GLN A 491 16.37 26.92 -8.61
C GLN A 491 14.93 27.10 -9.15
N TYR A 492 14.11 26.06 -9.08
CA TYR A 492 12.70 26.09 -9.51
C TYR A 492 11.73 26.50 -8.39
N TYR A 493 12.23 26.66 -7.16
CA TYR A 493 11.43 27.15 -6.04
C TYR A 493 11.05 28.61 -6.27
N GLU A 494 9.77 28.91 -6.49
CA GLU A 494 9.29 30.27 -6.74
C GLU A 494 8.83 31.01 -5.48
N GLY A 495 8.75 30.33 -4.33
CA GLY A 495 8.38 30.95 -3.06
C GLY A 495 6.95 31.50 -2.98
N ASN A 496 6.10 31.13 -3.94
CA ASN A 496 4.66 31.39 -3.95
C ASN A 496 3.85 30.31 -3.21
N GLY A 497 4.51 29.25 -2.70
CA GLY A 497 3.87 28.14 -2.00
C GLY A 497 3.29 27.05 -2.92
N LEU A 498 3.56 27.10 -4.23
CA LEU A 498 2.99 26.19 -5.23
C LEU A 498 4.07 25.38 -5.95
N THR A 499 3.74 24.15 -6.34
CA THR A 499 4.55 23.40 -7.32
C THR A 499 4.30 23.91 -8.73
N GLN A 500 5.37 23.99 -9.52
CA GLN A 500 5.22 24.02 -10.97
C GLN A 500 4.65 22.69 -11.46
N ASN A 501 3.58 22.73 -12.25
CA ASN A 501 3.01 21.54 -12.84
C ASN A 501 3.84 21.09 -14.05
N LYS A 502 4.33 19.86 -14.01
CA LYS A 502 5.04 19.22 -15.14
C LYS A 502 4.13 18.32 -15.98
N ASN A 503 2.88 18.11 -15.56
CA ASN A 503 1.91 17.37 -16.35
C ASN A 503 1.33 18.25 -17.47
N GLU A 504 1.95 18.21 -18.65
CA GLU A 504 1.50 18.97 -19.82
C GLU A 504 0.05 18.68 -20.24
N LYS A 505 -0.49 17.51 -19.87
CA LYS A 505 -1.88 17.12 -20.18
C LYS A 505 -2.91 17.73 -19.23
N ALA A 506 -2.48 18.31 -18.11
CA ALA A 506 -3.37 18.90 -17.11
C ALA A 506 -3.89 20.30 -17.49
N GLY A 507 -3.21 21.00 -18.41
CA GLY A 507 -3.58 22.36 -18.81
C GLY A 507 -3.53 23.38 -17.66
N LYS A 508 -2.66 23.17 -16.67
CA LYS A 508 -2.49 24.00 -15.47
C LYS A 508 -1.05 24.44 -15.30
N GLU A 509 -0.86 25.61 -14.70
CA GLU A 509 0.46 26.13 -14.34
C GLU A 509 0.97 25.50 -13.03
N TYR A 510 0.07 25.28 -12.08
CA TYR A 510 0.41 24.78 -10.75
C TYR A 510 -0.18 23.39 -10.49
N GLY A 511 0.51 22.62 -9.65
CA GLY A 511 0.09 21.28 -9.28
C GLY A 511 -0.62 21.26 -7.92
N VAL A 512 0.10 21.62 -6.85
CA VAL A 512 -0.38 21.59 -5.47
C VAL A 512 0.18 22.75 -4.65
N VAL A 513 -0.43 23.02 -3.49
CA VAL A 513 0.21 23.81 -2.43
C VAL A 513 1.27 22.96 -1.73
N GLU A 514 2.53 23.40 -1.75
CA GLU A 514 3.63 22.74 -1.07
C GLU A 514 3.77 23.16 0.38
N THR A 515 4.22 22.21 1.20
CA THR A 515 4.56 22.44 2.60
C THR A 515 6.00 22.04 2.89
N LEU A 516 6.69 22.86 3.68
CA LEU A 516 7.94 22.51 4.32
C LEU A 516 7.63 21.97 5.73
N ASN A 517 8.16 20.80 6.03
CA ASN A 517 7.91 20.08 7.26
C ASN A 517 9.24 19.80 7.95
N PHE A 518 9.29 20.02 9.26
CA PHE A 518 10.45 19.70 10.07
C PHE A 518 10.05 19.04 11.38
N GLU A 519 10.59 17.87 11.63
CA GLU A 519 10.48 17.14 12.89
C GLU A 519 11.62 17.57 13.83
N ARG A 520 11.33 17.77 15.12
CA ARG A 520 12.35 18.09 16.13
C ARG A 520 12.95 16.84 16.79
N LYS A 521 12.43 15.66 16.43
CA LYS A 521 12.89 14.37 16.90
C LYS A 521 13.08 13.44 15.72
N LYS A 522 14.20 12.74 15.71
CA LYS A 522 14.54 11.74 14.69
C LYS A 522 13.75 10.46 14.95
N ILE A 523 12.65 10.28 14.21
CA ILE A 523 11.75 9.13 14.32
C ILE A 523 11.71 8.40 12.98
N ASP A 524 12.00 7.10 13.00
CA ASP A 524 11.92 6.24 11.82
C ASP A 524 10.47 5.92 11.41
N LEU A 525 10.30 5.53 10.15
CA LEU A 525 9.02 5.18 9.57
C LEU A 525 8.36 4.01 10.32
N GLN A 526 9.14 3.06 10.84
CA GLN A 526 8.60 1.92 11.60
C GLN A 526 7.89 2.39 12.88
N LYS A 527 8.49 3.29 13.65
CA LYS A 527 7.86 3.86 14.86
C LYS A 527 6.62 4.66 14.53
N LEU A 528 6.66 5.48 13.48
CA LEU A 528 5.47 6.20 13.01
C LEU A 528 4.35 5.24 12.62
N LYS A 529 4.66 4.16 11.89
CA LYS A 529 3.69 3.14 11.49
C LYS A 529 3.10 2.42 12.71
N ASN A 530 3.96 1.98 13.63
CA ASN A 530 3.53 1.28 14.85
C ASN A 530 2.66 2.15 15.77
N SER A 531 2.82 3.47 15.73
CA SER A 531 1.97 4.42 16.46
C SER A 531 0.63 4.70 15.77
N GLY A 532 0.40 4.16 14.57
CA GLY A 532 -0.77 4.45 13.75
C GLY A 532 -0.81 5.90 13.23
N ALA A 533 0.34 6.59 13.19
CA ALA A 533 0.48 7.97 12.70
C ALA A 533 0.70 8.04 11.19
N ILE A 534 1.07 6.93 10.55
CA ILE A 534 1.23 6.87 9.08
C ILE A 534 0.61 5.62 8.49
N LYS A 535 0.22 5.71 7.21
CA LYS A 535 -0.08 4.57 6.35
C LYS A 535 0.75 4.69 5.06
N ILE A 536 1.37 3.58 4.68
CA ILE A 536 2.19 3.47 3.48
C ILE A 536 1.35 2.81 2.38
N ILE A 537 1.31 3.45 1.22
CA ILE A 537 0.57 3.02 0.03
C ILE A 537 1.59 2.84 -1.09
N ALA A 538 1.58 1.68 -1.73
CA ALA A 538 2.40 1.42 -2.91
C ALA A 538 1.83 2.21 -4.09
N ILE A 539 2.70 2.80 -4.90
CA ILE A 539 2.31 3.58 -6.09
C ILE A 539 2.80 2.83 -7.33
N GLY A 540 1.90 2.67 -8.31
CA GLY A 540 2.09 1.90 -9.53
C GLY A 540 2.56 2.73 -10.71
#